data_AF-A0A2G9ZYV5-F1
#
_entry.id   AF-A0A2G9ZYV5-F1
#
_cell.length_a   1.000
_cell.length_b   1.000
_cell.length_c   1.000
_cell.angle_alpha   90.00
_cell.angle_beta   90.00
_cell.angle_gamma   90.00
#
_symmetry.space_group_name_H-M   'P 1'
#
loop_
_entity.id
_entity.type
_entity.pdbx_description
1 polymer ?
#
loop_
_entity_poly.entity_id
_entity_poly.type
_entity_poly.pdbx_seq_one_letter_code
_entity_poly.pdbx_strand_id
1 'polypeptide(L)'
;AGIEAARFGMNITVGVLGLFDPAESWLKLHPRPEDFGQTLGHYGAGGGFHIVLPFFGPSNLRDTLGRVPDYFLDPLNYIDHWETRLALDSLDVVNKTSLRIGQYEALKKDAIDLYVFLRNAYEMKRTRDIKE
;
A
#
# COMPACT_ATOMS: atom_id res chain seq x y z
N ALA A 1 0.56 -14.89 5.60
CA ALA A 1 1.99 -15.26 5.77
C ALA A 1 2.45 -16.32 4.76
N GLY A 2 1.93 -17.57 4.78
CA GLY A 2 2.44 -18.65 3.91
C GLY A 2 2.35 -18.38 2.40
N ILE A 3 1.26 -17.75 1.94
CA ILE A 3 1.07 -17.38 0.53
C ILE A 3 2.13 -16.37 0.07
N GLU A 4 2.34 -15.29 0.82
CA GLU A 4 3.33 -14.26 0.48
C GLU A 4 4.76 -14.80 0.52
N ALA A 5 5.09 -15.67 1.48
CA ALA A 5 6.39 -16.35 1.51
C ALA A 5 6.59 -17.24 0.26
N ALA A 6 5.55 -17.95 -0.16
CA ALA A 6 5.59 -18.76 -1.39
C ALA A 6 5.72 -17.88 -2.65
N ARG A 7 5.00 -16.75 -2.72
CA ARG A 7 5.17 -15.76 -3.80
C ARG A 7 6.61 -15.25 -3.86
N PHE A 8 7.15 -14.80 -2.73
CA PHE A 8 8.51 -14.28 -2.64
C PHE A 8 9.53 -15.31 -3.12
N GLY A 9 9.46 -16.54 -2.60
CA GLY A 9 10.35 -17.63 -2.99
C GLY A 9 10.25 -17.98 -4.48
N MET A 10 9.04 -18.01 -5.04
CA MET A 10 8.82 -18.32 -6.46
C MET A 10 9.30 -17.19 -7.38
N ASN A 11 8.98 -15.95 -7.04
CA ASN A 11 9.33 -14.79 -7.87
C ASN A 11 10.83 -14.52 -7.85
N ILE A 12 11.52 -14.72 -6.72
CA ILE A 12 12.97 -14.55 -6.67
C ILE A 12 13.72 -15.66 -7.44
N THR A 13 13.27 -16.91 -7.34
CA THR A 13 13.96 -18.06 -7.95
C THR A 13 13.63 -18.25 -9.43
N VAL A 14 12.35 -18.34 -9.76
CA VAL A 14 11.85 -18.62 -11.11
C VAL A 14 11.56 -17.33 -11.87
N GLY A 15 11.10 -16.30 -11.16
CA GLY A 15 10.75 -14.99 -11.73
C GLY A 15 11.93 -14.08 -11.99
N VAL A 16 13.17 -14.60 -12.00
CA VAL A 16 14.41 -13.84 -12.25
C VAL A 16 14.52 -12.65 -11.28
N LEU A 17 14.69 -12.93 -9.99
CA LEU A 17 14.76 -11.92 -8.92
C LEU A 17 13.51 -11.03 -8.81
N GLY A 18 12.35 -11.53 -9.24
CA GLY A 18 11.07 -10.82 -9.17
C GLY A 18 10.78 -9.90 -10.36
N LEU A 19 11.58 -9.94 -11.44
CA LEU A 19 11.24 -9.25 -12.69
C LEU A 19 9.97 -9.80 -13.35
N PHE A 20 9.68 -11.08 -13.13
CA PHE A 20 8.46 -11.75 -13.55
C PHE A 20 7.70 -12.27 -12.34
N ASP A 21 6.38 -12.45 -12.50
CA ASP A 21 5.48 -12.96 -11.44
C ASP A 21 4.89 -14.35 -11.77
N PRO A 22 5.72 -15.42 -11.77
CA PRO A 22 5.25 -16.80 -11.94
C PRO A 22 4.30 -17.27 -10.82
N ALA A 23 4.42 -16.71 -9.62
CA ALA A 23 3.53 -17.05 -8.51
C ALA A 23 2.06 -16.73 -8.84
N GLU A 24 1.83 -15.59 -9.50
CA GLU A 24 0.50 -15.23 -9.98
C GLU A 24 0.11 -15.97 -11.26
N SER A 25 0.98 -15.95 -12.26
CA SER A 25 0.59 -16.48 -13.58
C SER A 25 0.32 -17.99 -13.56
N TRP A 26 1.13 -18.76 -12.82
CA TRP A 26 1.09 -20.23 -12.84
C TRP A 26 0.36 -20.83 -11.64
N LEU A 27 0.58 -20.29 -10.44
CA LEU A 27 0.00 -20.83 -9.21
C LEU A 27 -1.28 -20.11 -8.76
N LYS A 28 -1.68 -19.03 -9.44
CA LYS A 28 -2.87 -18.22 -9.10
C LYS A 28 -2.87 -17.71 -7.66
N LEU A 29 -1.68 -17.59 -7.06
CA LEU A 29 -1.52 -16.84 -5.84
C LEU A 29 -1.72 -15.37 -6.22
N HIS A 30 -2.52 -14.62 -5.46
CA HIS A 30 -2.72 -13.17 -5.68
C HIS A 30 -2.05 -12.40 -4.53
N PRO A 31 -1.47 -11.21 -4.78
CA PRO A 31 -0.74 -10.48 -3.76
C PRO A 31 -1.73 -9.88 -2.77
N ARG A 32 -1.39 -9.96 -1.47
CA ARG A 32 -2.17 -9.37 -0.38
C ARG A 32 -1.33 -8.31 0.33
N PRO A 33 -1.46 -7.03 -0.06
CA PRO A 33 -0.71 -5.95 0.57
C PRO A 33 -1.25 -5.67 1.98
N GLU A 34 -0.49 -6.13 2.98
CA GLU A 34 -0.78 -5.95 4.40
C GLU A 34 0.13 -4.87 5.01
N ASP A 35 -0.37 -4.17 6.01
CA ASP A 35 0.38 -3.19 6.79
C ASP A 35 0.08 -3.32 8.28
N PHE A 36 0.91 -2.72 9.13
CA PHE A 36 0.72 -2.84 10.57
C PHE A 36 -0.56 -2.17 11.07
N GLY A 37 -1.07 -1.16 10.35
CA GLY A 37 -2.38 -0.56 10.62
C GLY A 37 -3.53 -1.56 10.46
N GLN A 38 -3.46 -2.44 9.45
CA GLN A 38 -4.41 -3.54 9.24
C GLN A 38 -4.31 -4.55 10.38
N THR A 39 -3.09 -4.90 10.77
CA THR A 39 -2.83 -5.78 11.93
C THR A 39 -3.49 -5.21 13.19
N LEU A 40 -3.24 -3.95 13.53
CA LEU A 40 -3.87 -3.29 14.68
C LEU A 40 -5.40 -3.29 14.56
N GLY A 41 -5.94 -3.05 13.38
CA GLY A 41 -7.37 -3.09 13.10
C GLY A 41 -7.99 -4.46 13.32
N HIS A 42 -7.30 -5.52 12.90
CA HIS A 42 -7.70 -6.91 13.10
C HIS A 42 -7.76 -7.26 14.60
N TYR A 43 -6.81 -6.74 15.39
CA TYR A 43 -6.80 -6.89 16.85
C TYR A 43 -7.74 -5.91 17.60
N GLY A 44 -8.62 -5.21 16.89
CA GLY A 44 -9.68 -4.39 17.49
C GLY A 44 -9.30 -2.94 17.77
N ALA A 45 -8.13 -2.47 17.32
CA ALA A 45 -7.82 -1.04 17.37
C ALA A 45 -8.70 -0.27 16.37
N GLY A 46 -9.52 0.65 16.88
CA GLY A 46 -10.34 1.53 16.05
C GLY A 46 -9.47 2.48 15.19
N GLY A 47 -10.01 2.93 14.05
CA GLY A 47 -9.30 3.85 13.15
C GLY A 47 -9.00 5.23 13.76
N GLY A 48 -9.84 5.70 14.68
CA GLY A 48 -9.74 7.04 15.27
C GLY A 48 -10.23 8.14 14.32
N PHE A 49 -9.65 9.34 14.42
CA PHE A 49 -10.00 10.44 13.52
C PHE A 49 -9.29 10.31 12.17
N HIS A 50 -9.96 10.77 11.12
CA HIS A 50 -9.38 10.85 9.78
C HIS A 50 -8.41 12.03 9.67
N ILE A 51 -7.28 11.82 9.00
CA ILE A 51 -6.25 12.83 8.77
C ILE A 51 -5.67 12.66 7.37
N VAL A 52 -5.45 13.76 6.66
CA VAL A 52 -4.73 13.74 5.38
C VAL A 52 -3.29 14.15 5.64
N LEU A 53 -2.36 13.23 5.39
CA LEU A 53 -0.94 13.45 5.60
C LEU A 53 -0.33 14.14 4.37
N PRO A 54 0.57 15.13 4.56
CA PRO A 54 1.35 15.70 3.46
C PRO A 54 2.11 14.60 2.72
N PHE A 55 2.10 14.64 1.38
CA PHE A 55 2.72 13.66 0.46
C PHE A 55 2.13 12.24 0.48
N PHE A 56 1.66 11.76 1.62
CA PHE A 56 1.18 10.40 1.77
C PHE A 56 -0.33 10.20 1.56
N GLY A 57 -1.11 11.28 1.58
CA GLY A 57 -2.55 11.24 1.29
C GLY A 57 -3.43 10.88 2.50
N PRO A 58 -4.69 10.47 2.25
CA PRO A 58 -5.67 10.15 3.28
C PRO A 58 -5.21 9.03 4.22
N SER A 59 -5.48 9.19 5.52
CA SER A 59 -5.16 8.23 6.57
C SER A 59 -6.08 8.40 7.79
N ASN A 60 -5.89 7.58 8.82
CA ASN A 60 -6.52 7.75 10.13
C ASN A 60 -5.46 7.62 11.24
N LEU A 61 -5.83 7.92 12.48
CA LEU A 61 -4.90 7.88 13.62
C LEU A 61 -4.17 6.53 13.73
N ARG A 62 -4.90 5.42 13.65
CA ARG A 62 -4.32 4.07 13.74
C ARG A 62 -3.34 3.80 12.60
N ASP A 63 -3.76 4.06 11.36
CA ASP A 63 -2.96 3.78 10.18
C ASP A 63 -1.73 4.70 10.10
N THR A 64 -1.83 5.92 10.63
CA THR A 64 -0.69 6.84 10.76
C THR A 64 0.34 6.29 11.74
N LEU A 65 -0.10 5.77 12.89
CA LEU A 65 0.79 5.12 13.86
C LEU A 65 1.33 3.77 13.34
N GLY A 66 0.54 3.05 12.55
CA GLY A 66 0.94 1.79 11.92
C GLY A 66 2.15 1.93 10.99
N ARG A 67 2.34 3.10 10.40
CA ARG A 67 3.50 3.37 9.55
C ARG A 67 4.84 3.38 10.28
N VAL A 68 4.85 3.56 11.60
CA VAL A 68 6.10 3.56 12.39
C VAL A 68 6.77 2.18 12.34
N PRO A 69 6.12 1.07 12.72
CA PRO A 69 6.70 -0.25 12.53
C PRO A 69 6.89 -0.62 11.06
N ASP A 70 5.98 -0.23 10.16
CA ASP A 70 6.15 -0.50 8.71
C ASP A 70 7.47 0.13 8.19
N TYR A 71 7.84 1.32 8.67
CA TYR A 71 9.11 1.95 8.33
C TYR A 71 10.32 1.08 8.74
N PHE A 72 10.27 0.44 9.91
CA PHE A 72 11.37 -0.44 10.32
C PHE A 72 11.37 -1.80 9.59
N LEU A 73 10.25 -2.20 9.00
CA LEU A 73 10.10 -3.46 8.29
C LEU A 73 10.41 -3.36 6.79
N ASP A 74 10.44 -2.14 6.23
CA ASP A 74 10.76 -1.92 4.82
C ASP A 74 12.28 -2.03 4.56
N PRO A 75 12.73 -3.00 3.74
CA PRO A 75 14.14 -3.17 3.39
C PRO A 75 14.77 -1.94 2.70
N LEU A 76 13.98 -1.12 1.98
CA LEU A 76 14.49 0.06 1.28
C LEU A 76 15.03 1.12 2.25
N ASN A 77 14.55 1.11 3.50
CA ASN A 77 14.97 2.06 4.53
C ASN A 77 16.38 1.79 5.07
N TYR A 78 16.96 0.64 4.73
CA TYR A 78 18.30 0.21 5.11
C TYR A 78 19.34 0.42 3.99
N ILE A 79 18.97 1.07 2.89
CA ILE A 79 19.93 1.50 1.86
C ILE A 79 20.68 2.73 2.37
N ASP A 80 22.01 2.63 2.50
CA ASP A 80 22.87 3.70 3.08
C ASP A 80 22.78 5.03 2.33
N HIS A 81 22.66 4.98 1.00
CA HIS A 81 22.58 6.16 0.14
C HIS A 81 21.14 6.69 0.07
N TRP A 82 20.88 7.81 0.74
CA TRP A 82 19.54 8.40 0.82
C TRP A 82 19.00 8.85 -0.55
N GLU A 83 19.87 9.21 -1.48
CA GLU A 83 19.55 9.60 -2.86
C GLU A 83 19.06 8.38 -3.66
N THR A 84 19.70 7.23 -3.49
CA THR A 84 19.27 5.97 -4.11
C THR A 84 17.90 5.57 -3.58
N ARG A 85 17.71 5.66 -2.26
CA ARG A 85 16.41 5.40 -1.64
C ARG A 85 15.33 6.33 -2.19
N LEU A 86 15.57 7.65 -2.19
CA LEU A 86 14.62 8.60 -2.74
C LEU A 86 14.34 8.37 -4.23
N ALA A 87 15.34 7.98 -5.02
CA ALA A 87 15.15 7.65 -6.42
C ALA A 87 14.24 6.43 -6.60
N LEU A 88 14.42 5.39 -5.79
CA LEU A 88 13.57 4.18 -5.81
C LEU A 88 12.14 4.50 -5.35
N ASP A 89 11.98 5.24 -4.26
CA ASP A 89 10.66 5.66 -3.76
C ASP A 89 9.93 6.52 -4.81
N SER A 90 10.64 7.46 -5.43
CA SER A 90 10.10 8.31 -6.49
C SER A 90 9.70 7.50 -7.73
N LEU A 91 10.53 6.52 -8.13
CA LEU A 91 10.24 5.63 -9.24
C LEU A 91 8.96 4.83 -8.98
N ASP A 92 8.81 4.26 -7.79
CA ASP A 92 7.61 3.51 -7.40
C ASP A 92 6.35 4.38 -7.43
N VAL A 93 6.42 5.59 -6.86
CA VAL A 93 5.32 6.56 -6.89
C VAL A 93 4.93 6.93 -8.33
N VAL A 94 5.91 7.24 -9.18
CA VAL A 94 5.66 7.58 -10.59
C VAL A 94 5.05 6.40 -11.34
N ASN A 95 5.58 5.20 -11.14
CA ASN A 95 5.09 3.99 -11.79
C ASN A 95 3.65 3.65 -11.37
N LYS A 96 3.34 3.69 -10.06
CA LYS A 96 1.96 3.49 -9.57
C LYS A 96 1.00 4.54 -10.08
N THR A 97 1.46 5.79 -10.20
CA THR A 97 0.64 6.90 -10.68
C THR A 97 0.36 6.80 -12.19
N SER A 98 1.32 6.33 -12.98
CA SER A 98 1.18 6.20 -14.44
C SER A 98 0.02 5.25 -14.82
N LEU A 99 -0.21 4.21 -14.02
CA LEU A 99 -1.30 3.25 -14.19
C LEU A 99 -2.70 3.82 -13.87
N ARG A 100 -2.78 5.03 -13.31
CA ARG A 100 -4.02 5.62 -12.80
C ARG A 100 -4.28 7.04 -13.31
N ILE A 101 -3.57 7.44 -14.37
CA ILE A 101 -3.76 8.74 -15.01
C ILE A 101 -5.23 8.94 -15.39
N GLY A 102 -5.78 10.11 -15.06
CA GLY A 102 -7.18 10.47 -15.35
C GLY A 102 -8.21 9.98 -14.32
N GLN A 103 -7.90 9.00 -13.47
CA GLN A 103 -8.83 8.54 -12.44
C GLN A 103 -9.18 9.66 -11.44
N TYR A 104 -8.19 10.46 -11.05
CA TYR A 104 -8.42 11.59 -10.14
C TYR A 104 -9.36 12.64 -10.72
N GLU A 105 -9.16 13.02 -11.99
CA GLU A 105 -10.01 14.01 -12.67
C GLU A 105 -11.44 13.50 -12.86
N ALA A 106 -11.61 12.21 -13.16
CA ALA A 106 -12.92 11.58 -13.24
C ALA A 106 -13.66 11.66 -11.89
N LEU A 107 -12.98 11.31 -10.79
CA LEU A 107 -13.55 11.40 -9.44
C LEU A 107 -13.89 12.84 -9.06
N LYS A 108 -13.01 13.80 -9.38
CA LYS A 108 -13.23 15.22 -9.09
C LYS A 108 -14.41 15.80 -9.86
N LYS A 109 -14.62 15.36 -11.09
CA LYS A 109 -15.73 15.84 -11.94
C LYS A 109 -17.10 15.38 -11.43
N ASP A 110 -17.17 14.14 -10.95
CA ASP A 110 -18.45 13.51 -10.56
C ASP A 110 -18.80 13.75 -9.07
N ALA A 111 -17.81 14.10 -8.24
CA ALA A 111 -18.01 14.32 -6.81
C ALA A 111 -18.59 15.70 -6.48
N ILE A 112 -19.65 15.72 -5.66
CA ILE A 112 -20.21 16.95 -5.07
C ILE A 112 -19.24 17.54 -4.04
N ASP A 113 -18.70 16.70 -3.16
CA ASP A 113 -17.64 17.03 -2.20
C ASP A 113 -16.52 16.00 -2.31
N LEU A 114 -15.41 16.43 -2.93
CA LEU A 114 -14.26 15.57 -3.18
C LEU A 114 -13.60 15.09 -1.88
N TYR A 115 -13.54 15.93 -0.84
CA TYR A 115 -12.87 15.57 0.40
C TYR A 115 -13.65 14.47 1.13
N VAL A 116 -14.96 14.66 1.31
CA VAL A 116 -15.82 13.68 1.98
C VAL A 116 -15.84 12.36 1.19
N PHE A 117 -15.88 12.44 -0.14
CA PHE A 117 -15.80 11.26 -1.01
C PHE A 117 -14.50 10.48 -0.80
N LEU A 118 -13.33 11.14 -0.88
CA LEU A 118 -12.03 10.49 -0.71
C LEU A 118 -11.85 9.90 0.69
N ARG A 119 -12.30 10.62 1.72
CA ARG A 119 -12.30 10.13 3.10
C ARG A 119 -13.11 8.83 3.22
N ASN A 120 -14.36 8.84 2.75
CA ASN A 120 -15.24 7.69 2.87
C ASN A 120 -14.71 6.50 2.05
N ALA A 121 -14.20 6.76 0.85
CA ALA A 121 -13.56 5.73 0.02
C ALA A 121 -12.35 5.10 0.72
N TYR A 122 -11.51 5.92 1.38
CA TYR A 122 -10.39 5.45 2.18
C TYR A 122 -10.86 4.56 3.34
N GLU A 123 -11.78 5.03 4.19
CA GLU A 123 -12.24 4.26 5.36
C GLU A 123 -12.97 2.96 4.96
N MET A 124 -13.76 3.00 3.88
CA MET A 124 -14.41 1.80 3.32
C MET A 124 -13.37 0.79 2.84
N LYS A 125 -12.33 1.25 2.12
CA LYS A 125 -11.22 0.40 1.68
C LYS A 125 -10.53 -0.24 2.90
N ARG A 126 -10.17 0.55 3.91
CA ARG A 126 -9.51 0.03 5.13
C ARG A 126 -10.35 -1.01 5.87
N THR A 127 -11.65 -0.77 5.98
CA THR A 127 -12.57 -1.72 6.63
C THR A 127 -12.65 -3.04 5.87
N ARG A 128 -12.55 -3.01 4.54
CA ARG A 128 -12.49 -4.20 3.71
C ARG A 128 -11.15 -4.92 3.89
N ASP A 129 -10.04 -4.20 3.76
CA ASP A 129 -8.69 -4.77 3.84
C ASP A 129 -8.47 -5.49 5.20
N ILE A 130 -8.98 -4.94 6.31
CA ILE A 130 -8.90 -5.58 7.66
C ILE A 130 -9.69 -6.89 7.79
N LYS A 131 -10.72 -7.08 6.96
CA LYS A 131 -11.59 -8.26 7.01
C LYS A 131 -11.12 -9.40 6.11
N GLU A 132 -10.24 -9.12 5.15
CA GLU A 132 -9.67 -10.11 4.21
C GLU A 132 -8.65 -11.05 4.86
#